data_AF-A0A4V2EM56-F1
#
_entry.id   AF-A0A4V2EM56-F1
#
_cell.length_a   1.000
_cell.length_b   1.000
_cell.length_c   1.000
_cell.angle_alpha   90.00
_cell.angle_beta   90.00
_cell.angle_gamma   90.00
#
_symmetry.space_group_name_H-M   'P 1'
#
loop_
_entity.id
_entity.type
_entity.pdbx_description
1 polymer ?
#
loop_
_entity_poly.entity_id
_entity_poly.type
_entity_poly.pdbx_seq_one_letter_code
_entity_poly.pdbx_strand_id
1 'polypeptide(L)'
;MVDVSRIVRVSPDAVFEVLADGWTYSSWVVGNSHVRDVDPGWPKPGTRIHHSVGVWPAQIEDVTVVHDVQPGRLLELDARVWPLGSARVRLELTPVAAGTRVTMSEEALGGPLAALPHALQAVLLRPRNTEALARLADLAEGRHAERGTPGAERVDRLRE
;
A
#
# COMPACT_ATOMS: atom_id res chain seq x y z
N MET A 1 11.29 13.03 6.66
CA MET A 1 10.58 11.74 6.61
C MET A 1 9.55 11.67 7.74
N VAL A 2 8.33 11.21 7.44
CA VAL A 2 7.24 11.01 8.40
C VAL A 2 6.89 9.52 8.42
N ASP A 3 7.03 8.90 9.58
CA ASP A 3 6.91 7.45 9.72
C ASP A 3 5.69 7.07 10.56
N VAL A 4 5.02 5.98 10.14
CA VAL A 4 4.01 5.27 10.91
C VAL A 4 4.28 3.77 10.83
N SER A 5 3.88 3.01 11.84
CA SER A 5 4.08 1.56 11.84
C SER A 5 2.89 0.82 12.41
N ARG A 6 2.66 -0.40 11.93
CA ARG A 6 1.61 -1.31 12.41
C ARG A 6 2.12 -2.74 12.49
N ILE A 7 1.61 -3.50 13.45
CA ILE A 7 1.80 -4.96 13.50
C ILE A 7 0.68 -5.62 12.70
N VAL A 8 1.06 -6.44 11.73
CA VAL A 8 0.16 -7.26 10.92
C VAL A 8 0.41 -8.72 11.28
N ARG A 9 -0.65 -9.48 11.58
CA ARG A 9 -0.57 -10.83 12.16
C ARG A 9 -0.34 -11.94 11.13
N VAL A 10 0.46 -11.65 10.11
CA VAL A 10 0.88 -12.62 9.08
C VAL A 10 2.38 -12.48 8.79
N SER A 11 2.95 -13.41 8.02
CA SER A 11 4.36 -13.38 7.64
C SER A 11 4.69 -12.18 6.72
N PRO A 12 5.96 -11.75 6.64
CA PRO A 12 6.36 -10.68 5.74
C PRO A 12 6.03 -11.01 4.28
N ASP A 13 6.16 -12.27 3.88
CA ASP A 13 5.81 -12.73 2.54
C ASP A 13 4.32 -12.57 2.25
N ALA A 14 3.44 -12.88 3.20
CA ALA A 14 2.00 -12.69 3.03
C ALA A 14 1.61 -11.21 2.90
N VAL A 15 2.27 -10.32 3.65
CA VAL A 15 2.10 -8.86 3.44
C VAL A 15 2.63 -8.45 2.07
N PHE A 16 3.82 -8.95 1.69
CA PHE A 16 4.46 -8.61 0.43
C PHE A 16 3.66 -9.09 -0.78
N GLU A 17 2.96 -10.22 -0.69
CA GLU A 17 2.03 -10.67 -1.73
C GLU A 17 0.92 -9.65 -2.02
N VAL A 18 0.42 -8.95 -1.00
CA VAL A 18 -0.55 -7.85 -1.19
C VAL A 18 0.12 -6.68 -1.90
N LEU A 19 1.31 -6.28 -1.45
CA LEU A 19 2.07 -5.18 -2.07
C LEU A 19 2.49 -5.45 -3.52
N ALA A 20 2.82 -6.71 -3.82
CA ALA A 20 3.18 -7.18 -5.15
C ALA A 20 1.97 -7.34 -6.08
N ASP A 21 0.76 -7.29 -5.56
CA ASP A 21 -0.47 -7.22 -6.34
C ASP A 21 -0.89 -5.75 -6.51
N GLY A 22 -0.44 -5.13 -7.59
CA GLY A 22 -0.66 -3.70 -7.87
C GLY A 22 -2.13 -3.30 -7.96
N TRP A 23 -3.05 -4.24 -8.20
CA TRP A 23 -4.49 -3.97 -8.22
C TRP A 23 -5.08 -3.74 -6.83
N THR A 24 -4.40 -4.20 -5.77
CA THR A 24 -4.81 -3.92 -4.38
C THR A 24 -4.51 -2.50 -3.93
N TYR A 25 -3.74 -1.74 -4.71
CA TYR A 25 -3.28 -0.42 -4.33
C TYR A 25 -4.43 0.54 -3.97
N SER A 26 -5.53 0.52 -4.73
CA SER A 26 -6.74 1.30 -4.40
C SER A 26 -7.48 0.83 -3.14
N SER A 27 -7.27 -0.41 -2.70
CA SER A 27 -7.94 -0.97 -1.54
C SER A 27 -7.32 -0.51 -0.22
N TRP A 28 -6.03 -0.15 -0.21
CA TRP A 28 -5.36 0.30 1.00
C TRP A 28 -4.85 1.74 0.96
N VAL A 29 -4.55 2.31 -0.21
CA VAL A 29 -4.13 3.72 -0.28
C VAL A 29 -5.32 4.66 -0.11
N VAL A 30 -5.22 5.56 0.87
CA VAL A 30 -6.25 6.56 1.13
C VAL A 30 -6.22 7.64 0.05
N GLY A 31 -7.40 7.96 -0.50
CA GLY A 31 -7.56 9.00 -1.53
C GLY A 31 -7.37 8.51 -2.97
N ASN A 32 -7.02 7.24 -3.15
CA ASN A 32 -7.09 6.59 -4.45
C ASN A 32 -8.53 6.13 -4.74
N SER A 33 -9.04 6.46 -5.91
CA SER A 33 -10.38 6.06 -6.36
C SER A 33 -10.37 4.73 -7.11
N HIS A 34 -9.39 4.52 -8.00
CA HIS A 34 -9.39 3.38 -8.92
C HIS A 34 -8.00 3.16 -9.53
N VAL A 35 -7.57 1.90 -9.63
CA VAL A 35 -6.41 1.49 -10.44
C VAL A 35 -6.91 1.22 -11.86
N ARG A 36 -6.37 1.95 -12.83
CA ARG A 36 -6.70 1.84 -14.25
C ARG A 36 -5.86 0.78 -14.96
N ASP A 37 -4.59 0.68 -14.59
CA ASP A 37 -3.66 -0.27 -15.18
C ASP A 37 -2.46 -0.54 -14.26
N VAL A 38 -1.82 -1.69 -14.44
CA VAL A 38 -0.60 -2.11 -13.74
C VAL A 38 0.38 -2.64 -14.76
N ASP A 39 1.58 -2.05 -14.82
CA ASP A 39 2.59 -2.45 -15.80
C ASP A 39 2.95 -3.95 -15.65
N PRO A 40 3.15 -4.66 -16.77
CA PRO A 40 3.61 -6.04 -16.75
C PRO A 40 4.92 -6.20 -15.96
N GLY A 41 4.95 -7.17 -15.03
CA GLY A 41 6.13 -7.45 -14.22
C GLY A 41 6.28 -6.57 -12.98
N TRP A 42 5.24 -5.80 -12.62
CA TRP A 42 5.12 -5.23 -11.28
C TRP A 42 5.39 -6.31 -10.19
N PRO A 43 6.11 -5.99 -9.09
CA PRO A 43 6.66 -4.69 -8.69
C PRO A 43 8.17 -4.53 -9.04
N LYS A 44 8.65 -4.86 -10.24
CA LYS A 44 10.06 -4.61 -10.60
C LYS A 44 10.38 -3.10 -10.63
N PRO A 45 11.62 -2.67 -10.30
CA PRO A 45 11.99 -1.25 -10.38
C PRO A 45 11.65 -0.64 -11.74
N GLY A 46 11.07 0.56 -11.72
CA GLY A 46 10.62 1.29 -12.91
C GLY A 46 9.21 0.94 -13.41
N THR A 47 8.60 -0.16 -12.95
CA THR A 47 7.20 -0.50 -13.25
C THR A 47 6.23 0.42 -12.51
N ARG A 48 5.00 0.53 -13.01
CA ARG A 48 4.04 1.55 -12.58
C ARG A 48 2.66 0.98 -12.25
N ILE A 49 2.00 1.66 -11.33
CA ILE A 49 0.55 1.61 -11.15
C ILE A 49 -0.02 2.91 -11.71
N HIS A 50 -0.95 2.80 -12.65
CA HIS A 50 -1.70 3.92 -13.21
C HIS A 50 -3.01 4.02 -12.46
N HIS A 51 -3.21 5.09 -11.70
CA HIS A 51 -4.37 5.24 -10.83
C HIS A 51 -5.01 6.63 -10.99
N SER A 52 -6.14 6.80 -10.33
CA SER A 52 -6.85 8.08 -10.28
C SER A 52 -7.05 8.49 -8.83
N VAL A 53 -6.59 9.68 -8.47
CA VAL A 53 -6.74 10.25 -7.12
C VAL A 53 -7.82 11.32 -7.09
N GLY A 54 -8.43 11.50 -5.93
CA GLY A 54 -9.41 12.57 -5.70
C GLY A 54 -10.84 12.05 -5.46
N VAL A 55 -11.73 13.00 -5.19
CA VAL A 55 -13.16 12.74 -4.94
C VAL A 55 -13.94 13.24 -6.14
N TRP A 56 -14.93 12.48 -6.59
CA TRP A 56 -15.79 12.87 -7.71
C TRP A 56 -16.44 14.25 -7.48
N PRO A 57 -16.48 15.17 -8.47
CA PRO A 57 -16.07 15.00 -9.88
C PRO A 57 -14.61 15.39 -10.20
N ALA A 58 -13.80 15.75 -9.20
CA ALA A 58 -12.41 16.17 -9.40
C ALA A 58 -11.44 15.00 -9.22
N GLN A 59 -11.43 14.08 -10.19
CA GLN A 59 -10.44 12.99 -10.27
C GLN A 59 -9.28 13.41 -11.17
N ILE A 60 -8.06 13.10 -10.73
CA ILE A 60 -6.81 13.37 -11.46
C ILE A 60 -6.13 12.04 -11.74
N GLU A 61 -5.69 11.86 -12.99
CA GLU A 61 -4.86 10.73 -13.36
C GLU A 61 -3.46 10.89 -12.79
N ASP A 62 -3.00 9.87 -12.08
CA ASP A 62 -1.66 9.84 -11.51
C ASP A 62 -0.98 8.48 -11.71
N VAL A 63 0.32 8.44 -11.43
CA VAL A 63 1.12 7.22 -11.49
C VAL A 63 2.01 7.09 -10.27
N THR A 64 2.13 5.87 -9.79
CA THR A 64 3.10 5.48 -8.76
C THR A 64 4.11 4.55 -9.40
N VAL A 65 5.40 4.85 -9.24
CA VAL A 65 6.51 4.10 -9.87
C VAL A 65 7.29 3.35 -8.79
N VAL A 66 7.67 2.10 -9.05
CA VAL A 66 8.60 1.40 -8.15
C VAL A 66 9.98 2.03 -8.25
N HIS A 67 10.49 2.52 -7.12
CA HIS A 67 11.85 2.99 -6.98
C HIS A 67 12.82 1.84 -6.68
N ASP A 68 12.54 1.08 -5.62
CA ASP A 68 13.34 -0.07 -5.18
C ASP A 68 12.43 -1.17 -4.63
N VAL A 69 12.90 -2.41 -4.70
CA VAL A 69 12.17 -3.57 -4.19
C VAL A 69 13.12 -4.64 -3.68
N GLN A 70 12.83 -5.15 -2.49
CA GLN A 70 13.45 -6.35 -1.93
C GLN A 70 12.32 -7.27 -1.47
N PRO A 71 12.03 -8.36 -2.22
CA PRO A 71 10.91 -9.24 -1.90
C PRO A 71 10.87 -9.69 -0.44
N GLY A 72 9.70 -9.58 0.18
CA GLY A 72 9.47 -9.91 1.59
C GLY A 72 10.07 -8.92 2.60
N ARG A 73 10.69 -7.82 2.16
CA ARG A 73 11.42 -6.88 3.03
C ARG A 73 11.15 -5.41 2.76
N LEU A 74 11.11 -5.00 1.50
CA LEU A 74 11.06 -3.59 1.11
C LEU A 74 10.28 -3.42 -0.18
N LEU A 75 9.41 -2.41 -0.20
CA LEU A 75 8.92 -1.80 -1.43
C LEU A 75 9.02 -0.28 -1.29
N GLU A 76 9.77 0.36 -2.18
CA GLU A 76 9.90 1.81 -2.24
C GLU A 76 9.27 2.34 -3.52
N LEU A 77 8.47 3.39 -3.38
CA LEU A 77 7.60 3.92 -4.41
C LEU A 77 7.82 5.42 -4.56
N ASP A 78 7.96 5.88 -5.79
CA ASP A 78 7.86 7.30 -6.13
C ASP A 78 6.41 7.58 -6.54
N ALA A 79 5.67 8.22 -5.64
CA ALA A 79 4.32 8.68 -5.89
C ALA A 79 4.37 10.09 -6.49
N ARG A 80 3.78 10.25 -7.67
CA ARG A 80 3.35 11.59 -8.10
C ARG A 80 2.03 11.88 -7.40
N VAL A 81 1.89 13.11 -6.93
CA VAL A 81 0.76 13.58 -6.14
C VAL A 81 0.34 14.92 -6.73
N TRP A 82 -0.13 14.94 -7.98
CA TRP A 82 -0.53 16.21 -8.60
C TRP A 82 -1.82 16.73 -7.94
N PRO A 83 -1.93 18.02 -7.55
CA PRO A 83 -0.98 19.13 -7.71
C PRO A 83 -0.02 19.36 -6.51
N LEU A 84 -0.07 18.51 -5.47
CA LEU A 84 0.69 18.63 -4.23
C LEU A 84 2.19 18.32 -4.36
N GLY A 85 2.64 17.70 -5.45
CA GLY A 85 4.04 17.46 -5.79
C GLY A 85 4.39 15.99 -6.00
N SER A 86 5.54 15.57 -5.47
CA SER A 86 6.02 14.19 -5.53
C SER A 86 6.47 13.74 -4.15
N ALA A 87 6.25 12.47 -3.82
CA ALA A 87 6.64 11.88 -2.55
C ALA A 87 7.31 10.52 -2.76
N ARG A 88 8.27 10.21 -1.90
CA ARG A 88 8.82 8.86 -1.75
C ARG A 88 8.11 8.17 -0.61
N VAL A 89 7.51 7.02 -0.89
CA VAL A 89 6.86 6.17 0.09
C VAL A 89 7.65 4.87 0.20
N ARG A 90 8.11 4.56 1.40
CA ARG A 90 8.91 3.37 1.68
C ARG A 90 8.14 2.47 2.64
N LEU A 91 7.96 1.22 2.25
CA LEU A 91 7.29 0.17 3.02
C LEU A 91 8.31 -0.88 3.43
N GLU A 92 8.65 -0.92 4.71
CA GLU A 92 9.58 -1.90 5.27
C GLU A 92 8.84 -2.98 6.07
N LEU A 93 9.19 -4.24 5.80
CA LEU A 93 8.61 -5.41 6.42
C LEU A 93 9.65 -6.06 7.33
N THR A 94 9.44 -5.94 8.64
CA THR A 94 10.32 -6.54 9.65
C THR A 94 9.61 -7.69 10.35
N PRO A 95 10.12 -8.93 10.29
CA PRO A 95 9.55 -10.05 11.03
C PRO A 95 9.66 -9.79 12.54
N VAL A 96 8.59 -10.08 13.27
CA VAL A 96 8.50 -9.97 14.73
C VAL A 96 7.71 -11.16 15.29
N ALA A 97 7.80 -11.42 16.60
CA ALA A 97 7.11 -12.56 17.21
C ALA A 97 5.60 -12.62 16.95
N ALA A 98 4.94 -11.45 16.83
CA ALA A 98 3.50 -11.35 16.58
C ALA A 98 3.10 -11.34 15.09
N GLY A 99 4.05 -11.55 14.17
CA GLY A 99 3.83 -11.49 12.72
C GLY A 99 4.84 -10.56 12.03
N THR A 100 4.36 -9.48 11.45
CA THR A 100 5.20 -8.51 10.71
C THR A 100 4.96 -7.11 11.22
N ARG A 101 6.04 -6.38 11.54
CA ARG A 101 5.99 -4.94 11.69
C ARG A 101 6.15 -4.32 10.31
N VAL A 102 5.10 -3.64 9.86
CA VAL A 102 5.12 -2.85 8.64
C VAL A 102 5.37 -1.40 9.03
N THR A 103 6.45 -0.82 8.53
CA THR A 103 6.77 0.60 8.69
C THR A 103 6.55 1.29 7.35
N MET A 104 5.72 2.33 7.33
CA MET A 104 5.53 3.20 6.19
C MET A 104 6.18 4.55 6.49
N SER A 105 7.13 4.91 5.64
CA SER A 105 7.85 6.18 5.69
C SER A 105 7.50 7.00 4.46
N GLU A 106 7.13 8.26 4.66
CA GLU A 106 6.82 9.18 3.58
C GLU A 106 7.69 10.43 3.64
N GLU A 107 8.25 10.79 2.48
CA GLU A 107 9.05 11.99 2.29
C GLU A 107 8.54 12.78 1.10
N ALA A 108 8.10 14.02 1.33
CA ALA A 108 7.75 14.93 0.25
C ALA A 108 9.04 15.42 -0.43
N LEU A 109 9.23 15.03 -1.70
CA LEU A 109 10.39 15.39 -2.51
C LEU A 109 10.21 16.73 -3.24
N GLY A 110 8.96 17.17 -3.43
CA GLY A 110 8.66 18.43 -4.12
C GLY A 110 7.20 18.87 -3.95
N GLY A 111 6.91 20.07 -4.43
CA GLY A 111 5.58 20.69 -4.40
C GLY A 111 5.25 21.40 -3.07
N PRO A 112 4.03 21.97 -2.94
CA PRO A 112 3.64 22.79 -1.80
C PRO A 112 3.81 22.10 -0.45
N LEU A 113 3.62 20.78 -0.39
CA LEU A 113 3.77 19.99 0.83
C LEU A 113 5.23 19.98 1.31
N ALA A 114 6.20 19.91 0.39
CA ALA A 114 7.63 19.91 0.73
C ALA A 114 8.10 21.26 1.31
N ALA A 115 7.40 22.35 1.01
CA ALA A 115 7.71 23.69 1.54
C ALA A 115 7.19 23.90 2.97
N LEU A 116 6.30 23.04 3.48
CA LEU A 116 5.77 23.17 4.83
C LEU A 116 6.78 22.71 5.89
N PRO A 117 6.76 23.27 7.10
CA PRO A 117 7.55 22.74 8.21
C PRO A 117 7.22 21.27 8.48
N HIS A 118 8.22 20.48 8.86
CA HIS A 118 8.08 19.03 9.08
C HIS A 118 6.95 18.67 10.06
N ALA A 119 6.77 19.45 11.12
CA ALA A 119 5.67 19.24 12.07
C ALA A 119 4.28 19.32 11.41
N LEU A 120 4.09 20.25 10.47
CA LEU A 120 2.83 20.39 9.74
C LEU A 120 2.66 19.28 8.71
N GLN A 121 3.73 18.88 8.01
CA GLN A 121 3.71 17.68 7.16
C GLN A 121 3.28 16.45 7.98
N ALA A 122 3.85 16.25 9.16
CA ALA A 122 3.52 15.12 10.01
C ALA A 122 2.04 15.09 10.44
N VAL A 123 1.45 16.24 10.78
CA VAL A 123 0.02 16.33 11.12
C VAL A 123 -0.88 15.94 9.94
N LEU A 124 -0.49 16.30 8.71
CA LEU A 124 -1.27 16.00 7.51
C LEU A 124 -1.08 14.56 7.02
N LEU A 125 0.13 14.02 7.14
CA LEU A 125 0.52 12.72 6.58
C LEU A 125 0.22 11.53 7.50
N ARG A 126 0.43 11.69 8.81
CA ARG A 126 0.26 10.57 9.77
C ARG A 126 -1.14 9.96 9.74
N PRO A 127 -2.25 10.72 9.69
CA PRO A 127 -3.59 10.11 9.70
C PRO A 127 -3.83 9.23 8.48
N ARG A 128 -3.55 9.73 7.28
CA ARG A 128 -3.75 8.97 6.04
C ARG A 128 -2.85 7.75 5.94
N ASN A 129 -1.60 7.84 6.42
CA ASN A 129 -0.65 6.72 6.38
C ASN A 129 -1.01 5.66 7.44
N THR A 130 -1.53 6.08 8.59
CA THR A 130 -2.02 5.16 9.63
C THR A 130 -3.22 4.36 9.14
N GLU A 131 -4.17 5.03 8.49
CA GLU A 131 -5.31 4.38 7.85
C GLU A 131 -4.87 3.46 6.69
N ALA A 132 -3.89 3.89 5.89
CA ALA A 132 -3.36 3.07 4.81
C ALA A 132 -2.75 1.76 5.33
N LEU A 133 -1.98 1.83 6.42
CA LEU A 133 -1.46 0.62 7.08
C LEU A 133 -2.56 -0.23 7.72
N ALA A 134 -3.65 0.38 8.22
CA ALA A 134 -4.78 -0.37 8.76
C ALA A 134 -5.45 -1.22 7.67
N ARG A 135 -5.78 -0.62 6.53
CA ARG A 135 -6.38 -1.33 5.39
C ARG A 135 -5.45 -2.39 4.81
N LEU A 136 -4.16 -2.10 4.72
CA LEU A 136 -3.16 -3.08 4.27
C LEU A 136 -3.13 -4.30 5.21
N ALA A 137 -3.20 -4.06 6.52
CA ALA A 137 -3.26 -5.14 7.51
C ALA A 137 -4.50 -6.00 7.33
N ASP A 138 -5.67 -5.36 7.19
CA ASP A 138 -6.94 -6.07 7.02
C ASP A 138 -6.96 -6.92 5.73
N LEU A 139 -6.41 -6.39 4.62
CA LEU A 139 -6.28 -7.13 3.36
C LEU A 139 -5.34 -8.34 3.49
N ALA A 140 -4.19 -8.16 4.13
CA ALA A 140 -3.19 -9.22 4.28
C ALA A 140 -3.68 -10.32 5.22
N GLU A 141 -4.29 -9.96 6.35
CA GLU A 141 -4.87 -10.90 7.31
C GLU A 141 -6.08 -11.63 6.70
N GLY A 142 -6.94 -10.92 5.98
CA GLY A 142 -8.10 -11.50 5.28
C GLY A 142 -7.71 -12.54 4.23
N ARG A 143 -6.82 -12.18 3.30
CA ARG A 143 -6.32 -13.12 2.26
C ARG A 143 -5.65 -14.35 2.87
N HIS A 144 -4.94 -14.19 3.98
CA HIS A 144 -4.30 -15.31 4.67
C HIS A 144 -5.33 -16.26 5.30
N ALA A 145 -6.36 -15.72 5.95
CA ALA A 145 -7.44 -16.51 6.56
C ALA A 145 -8.22 -17.33 5.51
N GLU A 146 -8.49 -16.74 4.34
CA GLU A 146 -9.16 -17.43 3.22
C GLU A 146 -8.33 -18.61 2.70
N ARG A 147 -7.01 -18.48 2.61
CA ARG A 147 -6.11 -19.57 2.19
C ARG A 147 -5.94 -20.66 3.24
N GLY A 148 -6.00 -20.28 4.52
CA GLY A 148 -5.92 -21.20 5.66
C GLY A 148 -7.20 -21.98 5.92
N THR A 149 -8.31 -21.61 5.27
CA THR A 149 -9.57 -22.35 5.30
C THR A 149 -9.58 -23.31 4.10
N PRO A 150 -9.37 -24.63 4.28
CA PRO A 150 -9.67 -25.57 3.21
C PRO A 150 -11.14 -25.39 2.88
N GLY A 151 -11.45 -25.15 1.60
CA GLY A 151 -12.80 -24.92 1.12
C GLY A 151 -13.78 -25.86 1.80
N ALA A 152 -14.77 -25.29 2.49
CA ALA A 152 -15.84 -26.05 3.09
C ALA A 152 -16.42 -27.02 2.05
N GLU A 153 -16.26 -28.31 2.33
CA GLU A 153 -16.82 -29.46 1.62
C GLU A 153 -18.38 -29.46 1.62
N ARG A 154 -19.04 -28.37 1.19
CA ARG A 154 -20.46 -28.12 1.54
C ARG A 154 -21.45 -28.01 0.39
N VAL A 155 -21.05 -28.22 -0.86
CA VAL A 155 -22.02 -28.27 -1.98
C VAL A 155 -22.31 -29.69 -2.46
N ASP A 156 -21.45 -30.68 -2.19
CA ASP A 156 -21.65 -32.06 -2.67
C ASP A 156 -22.35 -33.02 -1.69
N ARG A 157 -22.47 -32.69 -0.39
CA ARG A 157 -23.10 -33.59 0.60
C ARG A 157 -24.58 -33.32 0.90
N LEU A 158 -25.26 -32.47 0.13
CA LEU A 158 -26.71 -32.23 0.23
C LEU A 158 -27.48 -32.65 -1.03
N ARG A 159 -26.84 -33.40 -1.93
CA ARG A 159 -27.44 -33.90 -3.17
C ARG A 159 -27.40 -35.42 -3.34
N GLU A 160 -27.04 -36.18 -2.31
CA GLU A 160 -27.09 -37.64 -2.31
C GLU A 160 -27.92 -38.17 -1.15
#